data_AF-A0A0G4NAU6-F1
#
_entry.id   AF-A0A0G4NAU6-F1
#
_cell.length_a   1.000
_cell.length_b   1.000
_cell.length_c   1.000
_cell.angle_alpha   90.00
_cell.angle_beta   90.00
_cell.angle_gamma   90.00
#
_symmetry.space_group_name_H-M   'P 1'
#
loop_
_entity.id
_entity.type
_entity.pdbx_description
1 polymer ?
#
loop_
_entity_poly.entity_id
_entity_poly.type
_entity_poly.pdbx_seq_one_letter_code
_entity_poly.pdbx_strand_id
1 'polypeptide(L)'
;MKVQDHISLIKTDMIIKHTGGSAVAMDRSASRVRFSDHIAIQTFEVDDPHPKRRKTSAGTMAKRYSRFEGAEVTETVLEEAAKLFSEHYGIWGKNGVGKPGSRVKMSPARLRSQCLPDGSRSSYIQVTIDGALAGNAFACRWKHEGRQVCWVTQLVVHSDYRERQIATSLLLDLIDPEDDAFGIMSSHPAACKALAKAVGDIRFADVALDFAQAHAAGVMAASPIEYIQAAKLRGSLFDSRDTGEMVSAVDSGFYVDHDEPLEALAWFKANRTWPLGDLPDGHEFLFSVGRSTQRRSRSASTQSGKGSQE
;
A
#
# COMPACT_ATOMS: atom_id res chain seq x y z
N MET A 1 -14.19 -16.68 35.44
CA MET A 1 -15.21 -15.60 35.46
C MET A 1 -14.49 -14.27 35.56
N LYS A 2 -14.39 -13.53 34.42
CA LYS A 2 -13.90 -12.14 34.25
C LYS A 2 -12.46 -11.87 34.75
N VAL A 3 -11.61 -11.12 34.07
CA VAL A 3 -11.79 -9.72 33.66
C VAL A 3 -11.15 -9.47 32.30
N GLN A 4 -11.84 -8.65 31.52
CA GLN A 4 -11.57 -8.25 30.15
C GLN A 4 -11.33 -6.74 30.21
N ASP A 5 -10.10 -6.30 29.96
CA ASP A 5 -9.75 -4.90 30.01
C ASP A 5 -10.07 -4.23 28.67
N HIS A 6 -11.13 -3.42 28.72
CA HIS A 6 -11.49 -2.39 27.77
C HIS A 6 -10.45 -1.27 27.76
N ILE A 7 -10.10 -0.76 26.58
CA ILE A 7 -9.62 0.62 26.46
C ILE A 7 -10.39 1.31 25.32
N SER A 8 -11.23 2.26 25.73
CA SER A 8 -11.82 3.30 24.89
C SER A 8 -11.46 4.67 25.46
N LEU A 9 -11.05 5.59 24.58
CA LEU A 9 -11.02 7.06 24.70
C LEU A 9 -10.24 7.72 25.86
N ILE A 10 -9.35 8.65 25.50
CA ILE A 10 -9.12 9.87 26.30
C ILE A 10 -9.05 11.11 25.38
N LYS A 11 -10.00 12.02 25.60
CA LYS A 11 -9.85 13.47 25.41
C LYS A 11 -9.31 14.06 26.72
N THR A 12 -8.32 14.95 26.67
CA THR A 12 -8.16 16.03 27.67
C THR A 12 -7.42 17.22 27.05
N ASP A 13 -7.96 18.42 27.30
CA ASP A 13 -7.37 19.73 27.08
C ASP A 13 -6.02 19.93 27.78
N MET A 14 -5.10 20.67 27.16
CA MET A 14 -4.14 21.49 27.93
C MET A 14 -3.66 22.73 27.15
N ILE A 15 -4.04 23.88 27.69
CA ILE A 15 -3.45 25.20 27.49
C ILE A 15 -2.03 25.21 28.09
N ILE A 16 -1.03 25.79 27.42
CA ILE A 16 0.02 26.66 28.01
C ILE A 16 0.89 27.34 26.93
N LYS A 17 0.84 28.68 26.96
CA LYS A 17 1.84 29.76 26.77
C LYS A 17 2.94 29.67 25.69
N HIS A 18 2.92 30.71 24.85
CA HIS A 18 4.03 31.29 24.10
C HIS A 18 5.27 31.61 24.97
N THR A 19 6.44 31.22 24.47
CA THR A 19 7.70 32.00 24.54
C THR A 19 8.54 31.64 23.31
N GLY A 20 9.09 32.67 22.64
CA GLY A 20 9.72 32.56 21.33
C GLY A 20 11.21 32.27 21.30
N GLY A 21 11.75 32.30 20.08
CA GLY A 21 13.16 32.57 19.79
C GLY A 21 14.01 31.37 19.38
N SER A 22 14.21 31.18 18.07
CA SER A 22 15.49 31.41 17.37
C SER A 22 15.70 30.41 16.24
N ALA A 23 15.89 30.95 15.03
CA ALA A 23 16.17 30.20 13.82
C ALA A 23 17.65 29.78 13.77
N VAL A 24 17.90 28.50 13.53
CA VAL A 24 19.21 28.02 13.09
C VAL A 24 19.00 27.34 11.74
N ALA A 25 19.57 27.95 10.70
CA ALA A 25 19.63 27.40 9.37
C ALA A 25 20.53 26.15 9.37
N MET A 26 20.00 25.03 8.89
CA MET A 26 20.78 23.84 8.58
C MET A 26 20.60 23.50 7.10
N ASP A 27 21.70 23.65 6.39
CA ASP A 27 21.96 23.20 5.04
C ASP A 27 21.65 21.69 4.92
N ARG A 28 20.68 21.32 4.09
CA ARG A 28 20.39 19.93 3.72
C ARG A 28 20.50 19.82 2.21
N SER A 29 21.58 19.17 1.77
CA SER A 29 21.72 18.59 0.44
C SER A 29 20.55 17.65 0.16
N ALA A 30 19.49 18.17 -0.47
CA ALA A 30 18.30 17.41 -0.84
C ALA A 30 18.62 16.47 -2.03
N SER A 31 18.65 15.16 -1.76
CA SER A 31 18.55 14.13 -2.78
C SER A 31 17.18 14.25 -3.46
N ARG A 32 17.16 14.64 -4.73
CA ARG A 32 15.97 14.89 -5.51
C ARG A 32 15.26 13.57 -5.87
N VAL A 33 14.17 13.26 -5.17
CA VAL A 33 13.26 12.12 -5.42
C VAL A 33 12.80 12.12 -6.89
N ARG A 34 12.94 10.99 -7.59
CA ARG A 34 12.48 10.82 -8.99
C ARG A 34 11.70 9.51 -9.14
N PHE A 35 10.40 9.61 -9.40
CA PHE A 35 9.57 8.45 -9.73
C PHE A 35 9.59 8.20 -11.25
N SER A 36 10.04 7.01 -11.68
CA SER A 36 10.01 6.60 -13.09
C SER A 36 8.69 5.91 -13.45
N ASP A 37 8.18 6.18 -14.66
CA ASP A 37 6.97 5.58 -15.21
C ASP A 37 7.23 4.37 -16.12
N HIS A 38 8.50 4.02 -16.38
CA HIS A 38 8.84 2.91 -17.29
C HIS A 38 8.87 1.55 -16.58
N ILE A 39 8.11 0.60 -17.10
CA ILE A 39 8.21 -0.83 -16.77
C ILE A 39 9.30 -1.45 -17.68
N ALA A 40 10.35 -1.98 -17.08
CA ALA A 40 11.28 -2.88 -17.76
C ALA A 40 11.17 -4.27 -17.10
N ILE A 41 10.21 -5.07 -17.56
CA ILE A 41 10.15 -6.49 -17.20
C ILE A 41 11.17 -7.21 -18.08
N GLN A 42 12.30 -7.61 -17.48
CA GLN A 42 13.11 -8.68 -18.08
C GLN A 42 12.51 -10.02 -17.63
N THR A 43 11.72 -10.62 -18.50
CA THR A 43 11.42 -12.05 -18.44
C THR A 43 12.69 -12.83 -18.75
N PHE A 44 13.07 -13.76 -17.87
CA PHE A 44 14.18 -14.67 -18.14
C PHE A 44 13.64 -16.06 -18.49
N GLU A 45 14.13 -16.57 -19.62
CA GLU A 45 13.89 -17.91 -20.15
C GLU A 45 14.61 -18.98 -19.31
N VAL A 46 14.04 -20.18 -19.31
CA VAL A 46 14.56 -21.40 -18.68
C VAL A 46 15.78 -21.91 -19.47
N ASP A 47 16.81 -22.35 -18.75
CA ASP A 47 18.14 -22.76 -19.24
C ASP A 47 18.12 -23.70 -20.46
N ASP A 48 18.86 -23.31 -21.51
CA ASP A 48 19.27 -24.16 -22.64
C ASP A 48 20.81 -24.38 -22.56
N PRO A 49 21.34 -25.62 -22.59
CA PRO A 49 22.72 -25.87 -22.21
C PRO A 49 23.63 -25.82 -23.45
N HIS A 50 24.14 -24.65 -23.82
CA HIS A 50 25.33 -24.54 -24.70
C HIS A 50 26.24 -23.36 -24.31
N PRO A 51 27.57 -23.55 -24.18
CA PRO A 51 28.45 -22.57 -23.55
C PRO A 51 28.94 -21.51 -24.55
N LYS A 52 28.59 -20.24 -24.33
CA LYS A 52 29.26 -19.10 -24.99
C LYS A 52 29.83 -18.10 -23.97
N ARG A 53 31.16 -18.21 -23.81
CA ARG A 53 32.15 -17.14 -23.59
C ARG A 53 31.71 -15.95 -22.71
N ARG A 54 31.96 -16.06 -21.39
CA ARG A 54 31.74 -15.02 -20.37
C ARG A 54 32.58 -13.77 -20.62
N LYS A 55 31.92 -12.62 -20.84
CA LYS A 55 32.42 -11.33 -20.35
C LYS A 55 32.10 -11.26 -18.86
N THR A 56 33.04 -10.78 -18.06
CA THR A 56 32.86 -10.53 -16.62
C THR A 56 31.78 -9.47 -16.41
N SER A 57 30.54 -9.91 -16.18
CA SER A 57 29.46 -9.05 -15.74
C SER A 57 29.65 -8.76 -14.25
N ALA A 58 29.41 -7.50 -13.85
CA ALA A 58 29.15 -7.16 -12.46
C ALA A 58 28.12 -8.16 -11.90
N GLY A 59 28.39 -8.74 -10.73
CA GLY A 59 27.56 -9.79 -10.15
C GLY A 59 26.11 -9.33 -10.06
N THR A 60 25.21 -10.02 -10.74
CA THR A 60 23.77 -9.82 -10.59
C THR A 60 23.40 -10.17 -9.15
N MET A 61 22.94 -9.17 -8.37
CA MET A 61 22.45 -9.43 -7.01
C MET A 61 21.31 -10.45 -7.07
N ALA A 62 21.37 -11.47 -6.23
CA ALA A 62 20.41 -12.56 -6.24
C ALA A 62 19.10 -12.08 -5.59
N LYS A 63 18.09 -11.82 -6.43
CA LYS A 63 16.76 -11.38 -6.01
C LYS A 63 15.80 -12.57 -5.99
N ARG A 64 15.12 -12.82 -4.88
CA ARG A 64 14.17 -13.94 -4.73
C ARG A 64 12.86 -13.49 -4.10
N TYR A 65 11.76 -13.87 -4.71
CA TYR A 65 10.42 -13.70 -4.15
C TYR A 65 9.96 -14.99 -3.48
N SER A 66 9.21 -14.87 -2.38
CA SER A 66 8.62 -16.00 -1.68
C SER A 66 7.25 -15.59 -1.15
N ARG A 67 6.24 -16.40 -1.46
CA ARG A 67 4.85 -16.19 -1.09
C ARG A 67 4.39 -17.30 -0.16
N PHE A 68 3.55 -16.92 0.79
CA PHE A 68 3.03 -17.77 1.86
C PHE A 68 1.54 -17.47 2.03
N GLU A 69 0.74 -18.51 2.22
CA GLU A 69 -0.59 -18.35 2.78
C GLU A 69 -0.49 -18.03 4.28
N GLY A 70 -1.51 -17.38 4.84
CA GLY A 70 -1.46 -16.88 6.22
C GLY A 70 -1.13 -17.96 7.26
N ALA A 71 -1.59 -19.19 7.04
CA ALA A 71 -1.30 -20.34 7.90
C ALA A 71 0.15 -20.84 7.80
N GLU A 72 0.86 -20.52 6.71
CA GLU A 72 2.26 -20.89 6.47
C GLU A 72 3.23 -19.87 7.06
N VAL A 73 2.74 -18.72 7.51
CA VAL A 73 3.58 -17.67 8.10
C VAL A 73 4.03 -18.07 9.50
N THR A 74 5.28 -18.50 9.59
CA THR A 74 5.92 -18.92 10.83
C THR A 74 6.27 -17.73 11.73
N GLU A 75 6.58 -18.00 13.01
CA GLU A 75 7.04 -16.95 13.93
C GLU A 75 8.31 -16.26 13.43
N THR A 76 9.27 -17.01 12.90
CA THR A 76 10.51 -16.46 12.34
C THR A 76 10.24 -15.49 11.20
N VAL A 77 9.29 -15.80 10.31
CA VAL A 77 8.90 -14.89 9.23
C VAL A 77 8.29 -13.60 9.79
N LEU A 78 7.47 -13.70 10.85
CA LEU A 78 6.92 -12.52 11.51
C LEU A 78 7.98 -11.69 12.23
N GLU A 79 8.99 -12.32 12.84
CA GLU A 79 10.12 -11.64 13.47
C GLU A 79 10.91 -10.80 12.45
N GLU A 80 11.22 -11.38 11.29
CA GLU A 80 11.90 -10.66 10.21
C GLU A 80 11.05 -9.51 9.66
N ALA A 81 9.76 -9.75 9.42
CA ALA A 81 8.82 -8.74 8.95
C ALA A 81 8.63 -7.59 9.96
N ALA A 82 8.49 -7.93 11.24
CA ALA A 82 8.35 -6.97 12.34
C ALA A 82 9.62 -6.13 12.52
N LYS A 83 10.81 -6.74 12.34
CA LYS A 83 12.08 -6.04 12.32
C LYS A 83 12.15 -5.05 11.15
N LEU A 84 11.89 -5.51 9.93
CA LEU A 84 11.88 -4.67 8.74
C LEU A 84 10.94 -3.46 8.91
N PHE A 85 9.71 -3.69 9.38
CA PHE A 85 8.76 -2.63 9.69
C PHE A 85 9.33 -1.65 10.72
N SER A 86 9.85 -2.17 11.83
CA SER A 86 10.36 -1.36 12.94
C SER A 86 11.59 -0.52 12.62
N GLU A 87 12.30 -0.86 11.53
CA GLU A 87 13.49 -0.18 11.06
C GLU A 87 13.18 0.79 9.92
N HIS A 88 12.23 0.47 9.04
CA HIS A 88 12.03 1.20 7.79
C HIS A 88 10.63 1.77 7.56
N TYR A 89 9.60 1.44 8.34
CA TYR A 89 8.24 1.90 8.02
C TYR A 89 8.07 3.41 8.21
N GLY A 90 8.36 3.92 9.40
CA GLY A 90 8.16 5.34 9.72
C GLY A 90 8.66 5.72 11.11
N ILE A 91 8.51 7.01 11.44
CA ILE A 91 8.77 7.56 12.77
C ILE A 91 7.49 8.24 13.28
N TRP A 92 7.35 8.35 14.59
CA TRP A 92 6.21 9.03 15.20
C TRP A 92 6.29 10.54 15.01
N GLY A 93 5.17 11.14 14.61
CA GLY A 93 5.01 12.59 14.57
C GLY A 93 4.77 13.16 15.97
N LYS A 94 4.53 14.48 16.06
CA LYS A 94 4.36 15.18 17.35
C LYS A 94 3.18 14.66 18.18
N ASN A 95 2.11 14.24 17.50
CA ASN A 95 0.88 13.73 18.11
C ASN A 95 0.83 12.19 18.15
N GLY A 96 1.95 11.53 17.84
CA GLY A 96 2.09 10.09 17.91
C GLY A 96 1.91 9.53 19.31
N VAL A 97 1.45 8.29 19.40
CA VAL A 97 1.39 7.56 20.68
C VAL A 97 2.79 7.21 21.23
N GLY A 98 3.81 7.21 20.37
CA GLY A 98 5.20 7.04 20.77
C GLY A 98 5.94 8.37 20.87
N LYS A 99 7.22 8.30 21.26
CA LYS A 99 8.08 9.48 21.38
C LYS A 99 8.25 10.13 20.00
N PRO A 100 7.98 11.43 19.82
CA PRO A 100 8.22 12.11 18.55
C PRO A 100 9.64 11.89 18.03
N GLY A 101 9.77 11.60 16.74
CA GLY A 101 11.03 11.27 16.08
C GLY A 101 11.56 9.85 16.34
N SER A 102 10.94 9.06 17.22
CA SER A 102 11.31 7.64 17.37
C SER A 102 10.63 6.76 16.32
N ARG A 103 11.25 5.63 15.99
CA ARG A 103 10.69 4.65 15.05
C ARG A 103 9.36 4.08 15.56
N VAL A 104 8.39 3.93 14.65
CA VAL A 104 7.20 3.11 14.90
C VAL A 104 7.67 1.67 15.08
N LYS A 105 7.30 1.03 16.19
CA LYS A 105 7.67 -0.35 16.48
C LYS A 105 6.47 -1.28 16.32
N MET A 106 6.74 -2.46 15.78
CA MET A 106 5.79 -3.55 15.61
C MET A 106 6.39 -4.80 16.23
N SER A 107 5.60 -5.50 17.06
CA SER A 107 5.97 -6.83 17.54
C SER A 107 5.39 -7.91 16.61
N PRO A 108 5.96 -9.12 16.57
CA PRO A 108 5.39 -10.24 15.81
C PRO A 108 3.94 -10.53 16.18
N ALA A 109 3.61 -10.50 17.48
CA ALA A 109 2.25 -10.72 17.96
C ALA A 109 1.25 -9.67 17.44
N ARG A 110 1.65 -8.39 17.43
CA ARG A 110 0.81 -7.31 16.87
C ARG A 110 0.72 -7.40 15.35
N LEU A 111 1.81 -7.78 14.68
CA LEU A 111 1.81 -8.02 13.23
C LEU A 111 0.81 -9.12 12.87
N ARG A 112 0.83 -10.24 13.59
CA ARG A 112 -0.10 -11.36 13.37
C ARG A 112 -1.55 -10.89 13.56
N SER A 113 -1.88 -10.23 14.67
CA SER A 113 -3.26 -9.82 14.92
C SER A 113 -3.79 -8.78 13.92
N GLN A 114 -2.93 -7.89 13.43
CA GLN A 114 -3.35 -6.80 12.52
C GLN A 114 -3.30 -7.18 11.03
N CYS A 115 -2.43 -8.11 10.64
CA CYS A 115 -2.20 -8.46 9.23
C CYS A 115 -2.65 -9.87 8.86
N LEU A 116 -2.79 -10.78 9.84
CA LEU A 116 -3.14 -12.19 9.65
C LEU A 116 -4.24 -12.62 10.65
N PRO A 117 -5.42 -11.98 10.65
CA PRO A 117 -6.48 -12.34 11.60
C PRO A 117 -6.91 -13.81 11.41
N ASP A 118 -7.16 -14.50 12.51
CA ASP A 118 -7.54 -15.92 12.50
C ASP A 118 -8.79 -16.16 11.66
N GLY A 119 -8.78 -17.24 10.87
CA GLY A 119 -9.89 -17.60 9.99
C GLY A 119 -10.07 -16.71 8.76
N SER A 120 -9.17 -15.74 8.53
CA SER A 120 -9.16 -14.93 7.31
C SER A 120 -8.36 -15.59 6.18
N ARG A 121 -8.68 -15.23 4.94
CA ARG A 121 -7.84 -15.57 3.78
C ARG A 121 -6.76 -14.50 3.63
N SER A 122 -5.66 -14.67 4.35
CA SER A 122 -4.52 -13.76 4.28
C SER A 122 -3.35 -14.37 3.53
N SER A 123 -2.53 -13.53 2.90
CA SER A 123 -1.28 -13.95 2.26
C SER A 123 -0.16 -12.99 2.60
N TYR A 124 1.06 -13.52 2.59
CA TYR A 124 2.28 -12.78 2.82
C TYR A 124 3.23 -13.01 1.64
N ILE A 125 3.88 -11.96 1.18
CA ILE A 125 4.94 -12.06 0.19
C ILE A 125 6.15 -11.26 0.65
N GLN A 126 7.33 -11.80 0.38
CA GLN A 126 8.59 -11.13 0.63
C GLN A 126 9.54 -11.19 -0.55
N VAL A 127 10.47 -10.23 -0.58
CA VAL A 127 11.61 -10.25 -1.48
C VAL A 127 12.90 -10.18 -0.68
N THR A 128 13.83 -11.07 -1.00
CA THR A 128 15.21 -11.01 -0.50
C THR A 128 16.16 -10.59 -1.62
N ILE A 129 17.19 -9.81 -1.26
CA ILE A 129 18.29 -9.41 -2.14
C ILE A 129 19.58 -9.81 -1.43
N ASP A 130 20.36 -10.68 -2.06
CA ASP A 130 21.58 -11.28 -1.48
C ASP A 130 21.34 -11.90 -0.09
N GLY A 131 20.17 -12.52 0.08
CA GLY A 131 19.76 -13.19 1.32
C GLY A 131 19.17 -12.27 2.39
N ALA A 132 19.24 -10.95 2.22
CA ALA A 132 18.63 -9.99 3.16
C ALA A 132 17.20 -9.62 2.75
N LEU A 133 16.28 -9.52 3.71
CA LEU A 133 14.90 -9.10 3.47
C LEU A 133 14.87 -7.63 3.02
N ALA A 134 14.52 -7.40 1.76
CA ALA A 134 14.51 -6.07 1.14
C ALA A 134 13.12 -5.44 1.07
N GLY A 135 12.06 -6.24 1.20
CA GLY A 135 10.70 -5.76 1.26
C GLY A 135 9.69 -6.87 1.48
N ASN A 136 8.52 -6.51 1.97
CA ASN A 136 7.40 -7.44 2.14
C ASN A 136 6.05 -6.75 1.99
N ALA A 137 5.01 -7.56 1.82
CA ALA A 137 3.63 -7.12 1.84
C ALA A 137 2.72 -8.19 2.46
N PHE A 138 1.73 -7.75 3.21
CA PHE A 138 0.62 -8.55 3.69
C PHE A 138 -0.66 -8.11 2.99
N ALA A 139 -1.51 -9.08 2.65
CA ALA A 139 -2.88 -8.83 2.23
C ALA A 139 -3.85 -9.72 2.98
N CYS A 140 -5.04 -9.18 3.26
CA CYS A 140 -6.17 -9.91 3.80
C CYS A 140 -7.33 -9.82 2.81
N ARG A 141 -8.07 -10.93 2.67
CA ARG A 141 -9.15 -11.07 1.70
C ARG A 141 -10.47 -11.44 2.37
N TRP A 142 -11.53 -10.76 1.95
CA TRP A 142 -12.90 -11.03 2.37
C TRP A 142 -13.89 -10.79 1.24
N LYS A 143 -15.11 -11.31 1.38
CA LYS A 143 -16.18 -11.09 0.41
C LYS A 143 -17.03 -9.90 0.82
N HIS A 144 -17.36 -9.04 -0.14
CA HIS A 144 -18.32 -7.96 0.03
C HIS A 144 -19.11 -7.77 -1.27
N GLU A 145 -20.44 -7.78 -1.19
CA GLU A 145 -21.33 -7.61 -2.37
C GLU A 145 -20.96 -8.50 -3.57
N GLY A 146 -20.65 -9.77 -3.29
CA GLY A 146 -20.29 -10.76 -4.32
C GLY A 146 -18.88 -10.59 -4.91
N ARG A 147 -18.09 -9.61 -4.45
CA ARG A 147 -16.70 -9.37 -4.87
C ARG A 147 -15.71 -9.94 -3.87
N GLN A 148 -14.63 -10.51 -4.36
CA GLN A 148 -13.46 -10.81 -3.54
C GLN A 148 -12.63 -9.53 -3.36
N VAL A 149 -12.62 -8.99 -2.15
CA VAL A 149 -11.74 -7.87 -1.77
C VAL A 149 -10.36 -8.43 -1.44
N CYS A 150 -9.32 -7.77 -1.92
CA CYS A 150 -7.93 -7.93 -1.55
C CYS A 150 -7.40 -6.62 -0.99
N TRP A 151 -7.17 -6.60 0.31
CA TRP A 151 -6.72 -5.40 1.00
C TRP A 151 -5.29 -5.55 1.45
N VAL A 152 -4.44 -4.62 1.03
CA VAL A 152 -3.05 -4.54 1.47
C VAL A 152 -3.02 -3.97 2.89
N THR A 153 -2.67 -4.80 3.85
CA THR A 153 -2.67 -4.45 5.28
C THR A 153 -1.33 -3.91 5.74
N GLN A 154 -0.26 -4.29 5.06
CA GLN A 154 1.08 -3.75 5.26
C GLN A 154 1.89 -3.87 3.97
N LEU A 155 2.69 -2.85 3.70
CA LEU A 155 3.69 -2.83 2.63
C LEU A 155 4.93 -2.09 3.13
N VAL A 156 6.07 -2.79 3.21
CA VAL A 156 7.33 -2.20 3.65
C VAL A 156 8.42 -2.52 2.63
N VAL A 157 9.16 -1.49 2.23
CA VAL A 157 10.40 -1.64 1.45
C VAL A 157 11.52 -1.00 2.25
N HIS A 158 12.59 -1.77 2.44
CA HIS A 158 13.81 -1.29 3.07
C HIS A 158 14.30 -0.04 2.33
N SER A 159 14.69 1.00 3.08
CA SER A 159 15.00 2.34 2.56
C SER A 159 15.97 2.31 1.38
N ASP A 160 17.05 1.53 1.50
CA ASP A 160 18.13 1.46 0.50
C ASP A 160 17.69 0.83 -0.83
N TYR A 161 16.54 0.17 -0.84
CA TYR A 161 15.97 -0.49 -2.02
C TYR A 161 14.67 0.17 -2.52
N ARG A 162 14.26 1.30 -1.92
CA ARG A 162 13.14 2.12 -2.43
C ARG A 162 13.46 2.64 -3.84
N GLU A 163 12.40 3.04 -4.56
CA GLU A 163 12.47 3.51 -5.95
C GLU A 163 12.94 2.46 -6.99
N ARG A 164 13.11 1.20 -6.60
CA ARG A 164 13.52 0.08 -7.48
C ARG A 164 12.35 -0.84 -7.89
N GLN A 165 11.13 -0.32 -7.92
CA GLN A 165 9.90 -1.04 -8.27
C GLN A 165 9.59 -2.30 -7.41
N ILE A 166 10.25 -2.43 -6.25
CA ILE A 166 10.03 -3.56 -5.34
C ILE A 166 8.59 -3.61 -4.84
N ALA A 167 8.04 -2.48 -4.39
CA ALA A 167 6.66 -2.39 -3.92
C ALA A 167 5.66 -2.86 -4.99
N THR A 168 5.79 -2.38 -6.22
CA THR A 168 4.92 -2.80 -7.33
C THR A 168 5.05 -4.29 -7.62
N SER A 169 6.29 -4.83 -7.62
CA SER A 169 6.51 -6.26 -7.88
C SER A 169 5.91 -7.15 -6.78
N LEU A 170 6.08 -6.76 -5.50
CA LEU A 170 5.45 -7.45 -4.38
C LEU A 170 3.93 -7.49 -4.52
N LEU A 171 3.31 -6.35 -4.85
CA LEU A 171 1.86 -6.27 -5.00
C LEU A 171 1.35 -7.03 -6.24
N LEU A 172 2.09 -7.02 -7.35
CA LEU A 172 1.76 -7.80 -8.56
C LEU A 172 1.67 -9.31 -8.24
N ASP A 173 2.66 -9.84 -7.53
CA ASP A 173 2.73 -11.26 -7.17
C ASP A 173 1.78 -11.63 -6.00
N LEU A 174 1.40 -10.65 -5.19
CA LEU A 174 0.44 -10.82 -4.08
C LEU A 174 -0.99 -10.93 -4.58
N ILE A 175 -1.34 -10.20 -5.63
CA ILE A 175 -2.71 -10.10 -6.15
C ILE A 175 -3.13 -11.41 -6.84
N ASP A 176 -4.32 -11.91 -6.51
CA ASP A 176 -4.85 -13.14 -7.10
C ASP A 176 -5.75 -12.87 -8.32
N PRO A 177 -5.86 -13.83 -9.25
CA PRO A 177 -6.79 -13.77 -10.37
C PRO A 177 -8.26 -13.67 -9.93
N GLU A 178 -8.62 -14.19 -8.76
CA GLU A 178 -9.98 -14.11 -8.22
C GLU A 178 -10.28 -12.79 -7.51
N ASP A 179 -9.28 -11.93 -7.27
CA ASP A 179 -9.49 -10.65 -6.60
C ASP A 179 -10.23 -9.66 -7.51
N ASP A 180 -11.38 -9.16 -7.06
CA ASP A 180 -12.26 -8.26 -7.82
C ASP A 180 -12.12 -6.80 -7.39
N ALA A 181 -11.66 -6.56 -6.17
CA ALA A 181 -11.53 -5.24 -5.58
C ALA A 181 -10.26 -5.14 -4.75
N PHE A 182 -9.61 -3.98 -4.81
CA PHE A 182 -8.34 -3.73 -4.16
C PHE A 182 -8.45 -2.52 -3.23
N GLY A 183 -7.70 -2.54 -2.14
CA GLY A 183 -7.67 -1.43 -1.20
C GLY A 183 -6.35 -1.33 -0.46
N ILE A 184 -5.95 -0.10 -0.14
CA ILE A 184 -4.86 0.22 0.78
C ILE A 184 -5.16 1.53 1.49
N MET A 185 -4.85 1.56 2.79
CA MET A 185 -4.70 2.79 3.56
C MET A 185 -3.22 3.05 3.74
N SER A 186 -2.75 4.25 3.40
CA SER A 186 -1.35 4.60 3.60
C SER A 186 -1.16 6.10 3.73
N SER A 187 -0.26 6.51 4.61
CA SER A 187 0.23 7.88 4.64
C SER A 187 1.15 8.21 3.45
N HIS A 188 1.73 7.19 2.79
CA HIS A 188 2.74 7.40 1.76
C HIS A 188 2.17 7.28 0.33
N PRO A 189 2.24 8.33 -0.51
CA PRO A 189 1.61 8.32 -1.85
C PRO A 189 2.18 7.25 -2.79
N ALA A 190 3.45 6.88 -2.62
CA ALA A 190 4.10 5.83 -3.38
C ALA A 190 3.43 4.45 -3.20
N ALA A 191 2.83 4.17 -2.04
CA ALA A 191 2.13 2.91 -1.80
C ALA A 191 0.83 2.81 -2.62
N CYS A 192 0.04 3.89 -2.67
CA CYS A 192 -1.15 3.97 -3.51
C CYS A 192 -0.79 3.84 -5.00
N LYS A 193 0.26 4.55 -5.45
CA LYS A 193 0.76 4.43 -6.83
C LYS A 193 1.23 3.01 -7.15
N ALA A 194 1.92 2.35 -6.22
CA ALA A 194 2.38 0.98 -6.42
C ALA A 194 1.20 0.02 -6.60
N LEU A 195 0.13 0.17 -5.81
CA LEU A 195 -1.08 -0.67 -5.95
C LEU A 195 -1.81 -0.40 -7.27
N ALA A 196 -1.97 0.86 -7.67
CA ALA A 196 -2.61 1.19 -8.95
C ALA A 196 -1.85 0.59 -10.15
N LYS A 197 -0.52 0.62 -10.11
CA LYS A 197 0.32 -0.04 -11.11
C LYS A 197 0.14 -1.55 -11.09
N ALA A 198 0.11 -2.17 -9.91
CA ALA A 198 -0.02 -3.61 -9.79
C ALA A 198 -1.38 -4.15 -10.27
N VAL A 199 -2.46 -3.40 -10.05
CA VAL A 199 -3.83 -3.85 -10.40
C VAL A 199 -4.11 -3.82 -11.90
N GLY A 200 -3.51 -2.87 -12.64
CA GLY A 200 -3.83 -2.73 -14.06
C GLY A 200 -2.98 -1.72 -14.82
N ASP A 201 -1.75 -1.47 -14.35
CA ASP A 201 -0.83 -0.45 -14.91
C ASP A 201 -1.50 0.92 -15.10
N ILE A 202 -2.35 1.30 -14.14
CA ILE A 202 -3.12 2.54 -14.21
C ILE A 202 -2.18 3.70 -13.96
N ARG A 203 -2.14 4.68 -14.87
CA ARG A 203 -1.50 5.97 -14.59
C ARG A 203 -2.24 6.61 -13.42
N PHE A 204 -1.52 6.90 -12.33
CA PHE A 204 -2.18 7.31 -11.09
C PHE A 204 -3.02 8.60 -11.24
N ALA A 205 -2.64 9.47 -12.18
CA ALA A 205 -3.40 10.67 -12.54
C ALA A 205 -4.80 10.38 -13.12
N ASP A 206 -5.01 9.19 -13.69
CA ASP A 206 -6.25 8.79 -14.36
C ASP A 206 -7.09 7.82 -13.50
N VAL A 207 -6.73 7.64 -12.23
CA VAL A 207 -7.51 6.78 -11.33
C VAL A 207 -8.94 7.32 -11.24
N ALA A 208 -9.90 6.47 -11.63
CA ALA A 208 -11.32 6.71 -11.39
C ALA A 208 -11.65 6.38 -9.92
N LEU A 209 -12.22 7.34 -9.20
CA LEU A 209 -12.57 7.19 -7.78
C LEU A 209 -14.00 6.69 -7.57
N ASP A 210 -14.75 6.41 -8.65
CA ASP A 210 -16.15 5.97 -8.59
C ASP A 210 -16.31 4.70 -7.74
N PHE A 211 -15.37 3.76 -7.84
CA PHE A 211 -15.39 2.55 -7.04
C PHE A 211 -15.26 2.85 -5.56
N ALA A 212 -14.28 3.67 -5.18
CA ALA A 212 -14.08 4.07 -3.79
C ALA A 212 -15.32 4.80 -3.26
N GLN A 213 -15.84 5.77 -4.02
CA GLN A 213 -17.04 6.52 -3.66
C GLN A 213 -18.25 5.61 -3.40
N ALA A 214 -18.47 4.61 -4.25
CA ALA A 214 -19.62 3.73 -4.16
C ALA A 214 -19.47 2.64 -3.09
N HIS A 215 -18.26 2.09 -2.90
CA HIS A 215 -18.08 0.84 -2.17
C HIS A 215 -17.16 0.91 -0.94
N ALA A 216 -16.34 1.96 -0.77
CA ALA A 216 -15.34 1.98 0.30
C ALA A 216 -15.95 1.81 1.71
N ALA A 217 -17.08 2.46 1.98
CA ALA A 217 -17.76 2.37 3.27
C ALA A 217 -18.17 0.92 3.61
N GLY A 218 -18.78 0.22 2.65
CA GLY A 218 -19.20 -1.17 2.82
C GLY A 218 -18.01 -2.13 2.90
N VAL A 219 -17.00 -1.92 2.06
CA VAL A 219 -15.77 -2.73 2.05
C VAL A 219 -15.05 -2.65 3.39
N MET A 220 -14.88 -1.44 3.93
CA MET A 220 -14.23 -1.23 5.23
C MET A 220 -15.06 -1.81 6.37
N ALA A 221 -16.37 -1.56 6.38
CA ALA A 221 -17.26 -2.09 7.43
C ALA A 221 -17.27 -3.63 7.49
N ALA A 222 -17.14 -4.28 6.33
CA ALA A 222 -17.07 -5.75 6.22
C ALA A 222 -15.67 -6.33 6.49
N SER A 223 -14.67 -5.49 6.75
CA SER A 223 -13.30 -5.95 6.99
C SER A 223 -13.20 -6.82 8.25
N PRO A 224 -12.46 -7.94 8.19
CA PRO A 224 -12.15 -8.75 9.38
C PRO A 224 -11.04 -8.11 10.26
N ILE A 225 -10.50 -6.96 9.86
CA ILE A 225 -9.39 -6.29 10.54
C ILE A 225 -9.92 -5.02 11.21
N GLU A 226 -9.79 -4.98 12.54
CA GLU A 226 -10.38 -3.95 13.39
C GLU A 226 -9.96 -2.52 13.00
N TYR A 227 -8.67 -2.27 12.72
CA TYR A 227 -8.23 -0.91 12.40
C TYR A 227 -8.82 -0.39 11.07
N ILE A 228 -9.07 -1.29 10.11
CA ILE A 228 -9.70 -0.95 8.84
C ILE A 228 -11.20 -0.71 9.06
N GLN A 229 -11.84 -1.58 9.83
CA GLN A 229 -13.28 -1.48 10.14
C GLN A 229 -13.60 -0.21 10.95
N ALA A 230 -12.72 0.19 11.87
CA ALA A 230 -12.91 1.34 12.75
C ALA A 230 -12.51 2.68 12.13
N ALA A 231 -11.74 2.68 11.03
CA ALA A 231 -11.30 3.89 10.36
C ALA A 231 -12.48 4.65 9.75
N LYS A 232 -12.45 5.98 9.82
CA LYS A 232 -13.57 6.83 9.38
C LYS A 232 -13.24 7.46 8.04
N LEU A 233 -14.09 7.28 7.04
CA LEU A 233 -13.96 7.94 5.74
C LEU A 233 -13.96 9.47 5.88
N ARG A 234 -13.05 10.13 5.16
CA ARG A 234 -12.86 11.59 5.14
C ARG A 234 -12.55 12.09 3.74
N GLY A 235 -12.91 13.35 3.48
CA GLY A 235 -12.65 14.03 2.23
C GLY A 235 -13.89 14.21 1.36
N SER A 236 -13.76 15.09 0.37
CA SER A 236 -14.84 15.52 -0.51
C SER A 236 -15.45 14.40 -1.35
N LEU A 237 -14.76 13.25 -1.51
CA LEU A 237 -15.30 12.09 -2.19
C LEU A 237 -16.47 11.45 -1.43
N PHE A 238 -16.43 11.50 -0.09
CA PHE A 238 -17.39 10.81 0.79
C PHE A 238 -18.37 11.76 1.48
N ASP A 239 -18.01 13.04 1.64
CA ASP A 239 -18.92 14.07 2.14
C ASP A 239 -18.87 15.31 1.24
N SER A 240 -19.93 15.54 0.48
CA SER A 240 -20.06 16.72 -0.41
C SER A 240 -19.99 18.07 0.30
N ARG A 241 -20.11 18.10 1.64
CA ARG A 241 -19.97 19.31 2.46
C ARG A 241 -18.53 19.56 2.89
N ASP A 242 -17.64 18.58 2.72
CA ASP A 242 -16.21 18.76 2.95
C ASP A 242 -15.65 19.65 1.83
N THR A 243 -15.22 20.84 2.24
CA THR A 243 -14.65 21.87 1.36
C THR A 243 -13.13 21.94 1.48
N GLY A 244 -12.51 21.00 2.20
CA GLY A 244 -11.06 20.88 2.31
C GLY A 244 -10.40 20.36 1.04
N GLU A 245 -9.07 20.30 1.05
CA GLU A 245 -8.27 19.80 -0.08
C GLU A 245 -8.12 18.27 -0.08
N MET A 246 -8.62 17.60 0.96
CA MET A 246 -8.62 16.14 1.08
C MET A 246 -9.75 15.55 0.24
N VAL A 247 -9.43 14.62 -0.67
CA VAL A 247 -10.42 14.01 -1.56
C VAL A 247 -10.81 12.63 -1.07
N SER A 248 -9.85 11.70 -0.92
CA SER A 248 -10.10 10.31 -0.51
C SER A 248 -9.12 9.87 0.56
N ALA A 249 -9.59 9.90 1.81
CA ALA A 249 -8.77 9.58 2.97
C ALA A 249 -9.60 8.92 4.08
N VAL A 250 -8.90 8.55 5.14
CA VAL A 250 -9.47 8.05 6.37
C VAL A 250 -8.82 8.71 7.56
N ASP A 251 -9.61 8.98 8.58
CA ASP A 251 -9.16 9.30 9.93
C ASP A 251 -8.86 7.97 10.63
N SER A 252 -7.58 7.59 10.64
CA SER A 252 -7.08 6.35 11.26
C SER A 252 -6.51 6.58 12.66
N GLY A 253 -6.36 7.84 13.09
CA GLY A 253 -5.68 8.20 14.34
C GLY A 253 -4.20 7.82 14.34
N PHE A 254 -3.61 7.61 13.16
CA PHE A 254 -2.24 7.17 13.01
C PHE A 254 -1.30 8.34 12.72
N TYR A 255 -0.72 8.89 13.79
CA TYR A 255 0.10 10.11 13.74
C TYR A 255 1.58 9.81 13.51
N VAL A 256 1.92 9.38 12.31
CA VAL A 256 3.33 9.28 11.88
C VAL A 256 3.86 10.62 11.38
N ASP A 257 5.16 10.75 11.40
CA ASP A 257 5.84 11.88 10.77
C ASP A 257 5.65 11.80 9.26
N HIS A 258 5.16 12.90 8.70
CA HIS A 258 4.79 13.00 7.31
C HIS A 258 5.84 13.74 6.47
N ASP A 259 7.05 14.03 6.96
CA ASP A 259 8.02 14.82 6.19
C ASP A 259 8.37 14.13 4.85
N GLU A 260 8.83 12.87 4.88
CA GLU A 260 9.11 12.10 3.66
C GLU A 260 7.84 11.89 2.80
N PRO A 261 6.68 11.46 3.36
CA PRO A 261 5.43 11.37 2.62
C PRO A 261 4.97 12.67 1.94
N LEU A 262 5.11 13.82 2.60
CA LEU A 262 4.69 15.14 2.08
C LEU A 262 5.66 15.65 1.02
N GLU A 263 6.97 15.39 1.14
CA GLU A 263 7.93 15.66 0.06
C GLU A 263 7.58 14.86 -1.20
N ALA A 264 7.25 13.57 -1.04
CA ALA A 264 6.78 12.74 -2.15
C ALA A 264 5.46 13.27 -2.73
N LEU A 265 4.51 13.66 -1.88
CA LEU A 265 3.22 14.22 -2.29
C LEU A 265 3.41 15.53 -3.09
N ALA A 266 4.29 16.42 -2.64
CA ALA A 266 4.59 17.67 -3.32
C ALA A 266 5.08 17.44 -4.76
N TRP A 267 5.90 16.40 -4.97
CA TRP A 267 6.31 15.99 -6.32
C TRP A 267 5.11 15.56 -7.19
N PHE A 268 4.18 14.76 -6.66
CA PHE A 268 3.00 14.34 -7.42
C PHE A 268 2.05 15.51 -7.73
N LYS A 269 1.83 16.40 -6.76
CA LYS A 269 1.03 17.62 -6.92
C LYS A 269 1.62 18.56 -7.97
N ALA A 270 2.92 18.81 -7.93
CA ALA A 270 3.61 19.67 -8.91
C ALA A 270 3.45 19.16 -10.34
N ASN A 271 3.37 17.83 -10.52
CA ASN A 271 3.15 17.19 -11.80
C ASN A 271 1.66 16.99 -12.15
N ARG A 272 0.72 17.45 -11.30
CA ARG A 272 -0.74 17.27 -11.45
C ARG A 272 -1.15 15.80 -11.63
N THR A 273 -0.51 14.91 -10.88
CA THR A 273 -0.69 13.45 -10.99
C THR A 273 -1.31 12.83 -9.75
N TRP A 274 -1.76 13.66 -8.80
CA TRP A 274 -2.30 13.21 -7.52
C TRP A 274 -3.81 13.46 -7.40
N PRO A 275 -4.66 12.42 -7.43
CA PRO A 275 -6.11 12.58 -7.36
C PRO A 275 -6.70 12.51 -5.94
N LEU A 276 -5.92 12.08 -4.92
CA LEU A 276 -6.48 11.80 -3.58
C LEU A 276 -6.52 13.02 -2.65
N GLY A 277 -6.01 14.17 -3.11
CA GLY A 277 -6.00 15.41 -2.35
C GLY A 277 -4.90 15.46 -1.29
N ASP A 278 -5.13 16.25 -0.24
CA ASP A 278 -4.16 16.51 0.82
C ASP A 278 -4.27 15.49 1.95
N LEU A 279 -3.17 15.38 2.72
CA LEU A 279 -3.10 14.48 3.87
C LEU A 279 -2.79 15.27 5.15
N PRO A 280 -3.82 15.59 5.94
CA PRO A 280 -3.62 16.13 7.28
C PRO A 280 -3.00 15.09 8.22
N ASP A 281 -2.38 15.56 9.31
CA ASP A 281 -1.88 14.69 10.36
C ASP A 281 -2.97 13.77 10.93
N GLY A 282 -2.59 12.54 11.27
CA GLY A 282 -3.50 11.51 11.80
C GLY A 282 -4.40 10.84 10.76
N HIS A 283 -4.30 11.25 9.49
CA HIS A 283 -5.05 10.67 8.38
C HIS A 283 -4.14 9.80 7.51
N GLU A 284 -4.76 8.90 6.75
CA GLU A 284 -4.12 8.13 5.70
C GLU A 284 -4.90 8.29 4.39
N PHE A 285 -4.20 8.27 3.26
CA PHE A 285 -4.87 8.19 1.97
C PHE A 285 -5.60 6.87 1.87
N LEU A 286 -6.81 6.92 1.30
CA LEU A 286 -7.56 5.74 0.94
C LEU A 286 -7.53 5.59 -0.58
N PHE A 287 -6.89 4.53 -1.04
CA PHE A 287 -6.95 4.13 -2.44
C PHE A 287 -7.69 2.79 -2.55
N SER A 288 -8.81 2.79 -3.26
CA SER A 288 -9.59 1.58 -3.53
C SER A 288 -10.12 1.58 -4.97
N VAL A 289 -10.04 0.42 -5.61
CA VAL A 289 -10.39 0.27 -7.03
C VAL A 289 -10.94 -1.13 -7.29
N GLY A 290 -11.94 -1.22 -8.18
CA GLY A 290 -12.41 -2.49 -8.70
C GLY A 290 -11.53 -2.94 -9.87
N ARG A 291 -11.31 -4.25 -10.01
CA ARG A 291 -10.74 -4.81 -11.24
C ARG A 291 -11.67 -4.44 -12.38
N SER A 292 -11.17 -3.69 -13.38
CA SER A 292 -11.98 -3.42 -14.56
C SER A 292 -12.27 -4.76 -15.22
N THR A 293 -13.53 -5.16 -15.26
CA THR A 293 -13.95 -6.23 -16.16
C THR A 293 -13.90 -5.61 -17.56
N GLN A 294 -12.72 -5.58 -18.18
CA GLN A 294 -12.67 -5.55 -19.63
C GLN A 294 -13.30 -6.86 -20.10
N ARG A 295 -14.63 -6.86 -20.15
CA ARG A 295 -15.42 -7.86 -20.85
C ARG A 295 -14.83 -7.89 -22.25
N ARG A 296 -14.25 -9.03 -22.59
CA ARG A 296 -14.12 -9.51 -23.96
C ARG A 296 -15.51 -9.52 -24.61
N SER A 297 -16.06 -8.37 -24.95
CA SER A 297 -17.07 -8.25 -26.00
C SER A 297 -16.32 -8.24 -27.33
N ARG A 298 -15.67 -9.38 -27.64
CA ARG A 298 -15.54 -9.75 -29.05
C ARG A 298 -16.95 -10.10 -29.48
N SER A 299 -17.66 -9.11 -30.00
CA SER A 299 -18.84 -9.30 -30.81
C SER A 299 -18.50 -10.38 -31.84
N ALA A 300 -19.04 -11.58 -31.65
CA ALA A 300 -19.07 -12.57 -32.71
C ALA A 300 -20.01 -12.00 -33.77
N SER A 301 -19.47 -11.20 -34.68
CA SER A 301 -20.12 -10.89 -35.93
C SER A 301 -20.14 -12.18 -36.73
N THR A 302 -21.20 -12.96 -36.56
CA THR A 302 -21.54 -14.01 -37.50
C THR A 302 -21.84 -13.33 -38.83
N GLN A 303 -20.84 -13.27 -39.70
CA GLN A 303 -21.04 -13.06 -41.13
C GLN A 303 -21.85 -14.25 -41.64
N SER A 304 -23.16 -14.05 -41.75
CA SER A 304 -24.00 -14.83 -42.66
C SER A 304 -23.60 -14.47 -44.08
N GLY A 305 -22.77 -15.34 -44.67
CA GLY A 305 -22.39 -15.26 -46.08
C GLY A 305 -23.60 -15.50 -46.97
N LYS A 306 -23.77 -14.61 -47.95
CA LYS A 306 -24.56 -14.85 -49.15
C LYS A 306 -24.07 -16.14 -49.84
N GLY A 307 -24.98 -17.06 -50.08
CA GLY A 307 -24.85 -18.13 -51.08
C GLY A 307 -26.04 -18.03 -52.03
N SER A 308 -25.74 -17.66 -53.28
CA SER A 308 -26.69 -17.56 -54.39
C SER A 308 -27.06 -18.94 -54.94
N GLN A 309 -28.28 -19.03 -55.50
CA GLN A 309 -28.72 -19.83 -56.67
C GLN A 309 -28.44 -21.35 -56.69
N GLU A 310 -29.50 -22.16 -56.66
CA GLU A 310 -30.23 -22.64 -57.86
C GLU A 310 -31.68 -22.99 -57.50
#